data_AF-A0A1Y2F9T9-F1
#
_entry.id   AF-A0A1Y2F9T9-F1
#
_cell.length_a   1.000
_cell.length_b   1.000
_cell.length_c   1.000
_cell.angle_alpha   90.00
_cell.angle_beta   90.00
_cell.angle_gamma   90.00
#
_symmetry.space_group_name_H-M   'P 1'
#
loop_
_entity.id
_entity.type
_entity.pdbx_description
1 polymer ?
#
loop_
_entity_poly.entity_id
_entity_poly.type
_entity_poly.pdbx_seq_one_letter_code
_entity_poly.pdbx_strand_id
1 'polypeptide(L)'
;MPSAQLSRIFSYITFRNMRFLILDCPSNESLPIYLEEFVAHNITDVVRVCEPTYETETLKQHNINVHDWHFQDGTCPPSDIIHNWMNLIEERFGQIRCNKKIDMNEAIEFNNQYIKGCHNDPTIAIHCVAGLGRAPALVAIALIESGMESLDAVTYIRRYRRGAFNSKQIAFLDSYKRGQYNKRSSVLASIILKKIKTEIIVKVVR
;
A
#
# COMPACT_ATOMS: atom_id res chain seq x y z
N MET A 1 -0.31 9.04 20.92
CA MET A 1 -1.35 8.03 21.18
C MET A 1 -2.59 8.53 20.48
N PRO A 2 -3.14 7.78 19.51
CA PRO A 2 -4.33 8.24 18.79
C PRO A 2 -5.45 8.54 19.76
N SER A 3 -6.27 9.56 19.47
CA SER A 3 -7.48 9.79 20.28
C SER A 3 -8.31 8.49 20.32
N ALA A 4 -8.97 8.20 21.45
CA ALA A 4 -9.74 6.97 21.62
C ALA A 4 -10.78 6.74 20.49
N GLN A 5 -11.24 7.82 19.88
CA GLN A 5 -12.17 7.83 18.75
C GLN A 5 -11.53 7.34 17.43
N LEU A 6 -10.27 7.69 17.17
CA LEU A 6 -9.55 7.30 15.94
C LEU A 6 -8.93 5.90 16.02
N SER A 7 -8.73 5.37 17.23
CA SER A 7 -8.19 4.01 17.46
C SER A 7 -8.97 2.89 16.76
N ARG A 8 -10.27 3.11 16.47
CA ARG A 8 -11.12 2.15 15.74
C ARG A 8 -11.04 2.31 14.23
N ILE A 9 -10.63 3.48 13.77
CA ILE A 9 -10.59 3.87 12.36
C ILE A 9 -9.24 3.48 11.76
N PHE A 10 -8.18 3.48 12.56
CA PHE A 10 -6.82 3.20 12.10
C PHE A 10 -6.38 1.78 12.38
N SER A 11 -5.75 1.17 11.39
CA SER A 11 -5.18 -0.17 11.51
C SER A 11 -3.78 -0.18 10.91
N TYR A 12 -2.79 -0.18 11.78
CA TYR A 12 -1.38 -0.28 11.40
C TYR A 12 -1.04 -1.71 11.01
N ILE A 13 -0.43 -1.84 9.83
CA ILE A 13 0.12 -3.09 9.32
C ILE A 13 1.59 -2.83 9.01
N THR A 14 2.48 -3.39 9.81
CA THR A 14 3.90 -3.44 9.51
C THR A 14 4.31 -4.84 9.08
N PHE A 15 5.26 -4.91 8.17
CA PHE A 15 5.90 -6.16 7.79
C PHE A 15 7.25 -5.86 7.19
N ARG A 16 8.30 -6.44 7.77
CA ARG A 16 9.69 -6.10 7.43
C ARG A 16 9.91 -4.60 7.60
N ASN A 17 10.37 -3.93 6.56
CA ASN A 17 10.57 -2.50 6.49
C ASN A 17 9.40 -1.74 5.86
N MET A 18 8.25 -2.38 5.61
CA MET A 18 7.06 -1.70 5.11
C MET A 18 6.14 -1.34 6.27
N ARG A 19 5.54 -0.15 6.19
CA ARG A 19 4.57 0.36 7.17
C ARG A 19 3.37 0.93 6.42
N PHE A 20 2.19 0.41 6.76
CA PHE A 20 0.94 0.83 6.18
C PHE A 20 -0.04 1.25 7.27
N LEU A 21 -0.81 2.29 6.98
CA LEU A 21 -1.96 2.70 7.78
C LEU A 21 -3.22 2.47 6.95
N ILE A 22 -4.06 1.51 7.34
CA ILE A 22 -5.38 1.32 6.74
C ILE A 22 -6.39 2.16 7.54
N LEU A 23 -7.17 2.99 6.85
CA LEU A 23 -8.16 3.88 7.48
C LEU A 23 -9.50 3.95 6.72
N ASP A 24 -10.49 4.55 7.37
CA ASP A 24 -11.77 4.94 6.74
C ASP A 24 -11.61 6.22 5.93
N CYS A 25 -12.52 6.47 5.00
CA CYS A 25 -12.51 7.66 4.17
C CYS A 25 -12.78 8.91 5.03
N PRO A 26 -11.89 9.91 5.05
CA PRO A 26 -12.24 11.19 5.63
C PRO A 26 -13.21 11.98 4.74
N SER A 27 -13.93 12.91 5.36
CA SER A 27 -14.56 14.06 4.72
C SER A 27 -13.71 15.33 4.92
N ASN A 28 -14.04 16.41 4.22
CA ASN A 28 -13.40 17.72 4.41
C ASN A 28 -13.44 18.21 5.86
N GLU A 29 -14.53 17.93 6.59
CA GLU A 29 -14.71 18.32 7.99
C GLU A 29 -13.85 17.49 8.94
N SER A 30 -13.67 16.20 8.65
CA SER A 30 -12.88 15.29 9.48
C SER A 30 -11.39 15.28 9.15
N LEU A 31 -11.00 15.73 7.95
CA LEU A 31 -9.62 15.68 7.46
C LEU A 31 -8.60 16.35 8.39
N PRO A 32 -8.88 17.50 9.04
CA PRO A 32 -7.93 18.10 9.99
C PRO A 32 -7.53 17.16 11.12
N ILE A 33 -8.47 16.37 11.63
CA ILE A 33 -8.23 15.38 12.70
C ILE A 33 -7.33 14.24 12.19
N TYR A 34 -7.52 13.81 10.94
CA TYR A 34 -6.68 12.80 10.30
C TYR A 34 -5.28 13.34 10.04
N LEU A 35 -5.17 14.61 9.65
CA LEU A 35 -3.89 15.26 9.36
C LEU A 35 -2.99 15.32 10.60
N GLU A 36 -3.55 15.64 11.77
CA GLU A 36 -2.78 15.62 13.03
C GLU A 36 -2.10 14.26 13.25
N GLU A 37 -2.84 13.18 13.01
CA GLU A 37 -2.33 11.82 13.13
C GLU A 37 -1.36 11.47 12.00
N PHE A 38 -1.62 11.93 10.78
CA PHE A 38 -0.72 11.72 9.64
C PHE A 38 0.65 12.34 9.89
N VAL A 39 0.69 13.56 10.44
CA VAL A 39 1.93 14.23 10.82
C VAL A 39 2.59 13.49 11.98
N ALA A 40 1.83 13.11 13.02
CA ALA A 40 2.37 12.41 14.18
C ALA A 40 2.99 11.04 13.86
N HIS A 41 2.54 10.41 12.78
CA HIS A 41 2.96 9.06 12.36
C HIS A 41 3.78 9.04 11.07
N ASN A 42 4.27 10.20 10.63
CA ASN A 42 5.09 10.35 9.43
C ASN A 42 4.48 9.67 8.18
N ILE A 43 3.20 9.94 7.94
CA ILE A 43 2.54 9.54 6.71
C ILE A 43 3.09 10.39 5.57
N THR A 44 3.74 9.74 4.60
CA THR A 44 4.34 10.42 3.45
C THR A 44 3.44 10.39 2.22
N ASP A 45 2.54 9.40 2.16
CA ASP A 45 1.67 9.17 1.02
C ASP A 45 0.29 8.70 1.50
N VAL A 46 -0.76 9.17 0.84
CA VAL A 46 -2.15 8.73 0.99
C VAL A 46 -2.62 8.15 -0.33
N VAL A 47 -3.00 6.88 -0.33
CA VAL A 47 -3.57 6.19 -1.50
C VAL A 47 -5.08 6.09 -1.34
N ARG A 48 -5.82 6.70 -2.29
CA ARG A 48 -7.28 6.65 -2.36
C ARG A 48 -7.69 5.63 -3.42
N VAL A 49 -8.36 4.56 -3.01
CA VAL A 49 -8.82 3.50 -3.95
C VAL A 49 -10.31 3.54 -4.26
N CYS A 50 -11.02 4.52 -3.71
CA CYS A 50 -12.40 4.88 -4.03
C CYS A 50 -12.47 6.29 -4.57
N GLU A 51 -13.60 6.65 -5.17
CA GLU A 51 -13.86 7.99 -5.67
C GLU A 51 -13.50 9.07 -4.61
N PRO A 52 -12.83 10.16 -5.02
CA PRO A 52 -12.46 11.25 -4.11
C PRO A 52 -13.68 11.91 -3.47
N THR A 53 -13.64 12.09 -2.16
CA THR A 53 -14.71 12.77 -1.40
C THR A 53 -14.24 14.00 -0.62
N TYR A 54 -12.94 14.32 -0.69
CA TYR A 54 -12.33 15.43 0.05
C TYR A 54 -11.15 16.03 -0.73
N GLU A 55 -10.84 17.29 -0.42
CA GLU A 55 -9.75 18.05 -1.01
C GLU A 55 -8.39 17.63 -0.43
N THR A 56 -7.35 17.69 -1.25
CA THR A 56 -6.01 17.15 -0.96
C THR A 56 -4.96 18.22 -0.66
N GLU A 57 -5.35 19.48 -0.78
CA GLU A 57 -4.50 20.65 -0.81
C GLU A 57 -3.80 20.81 0.53
N THR A 58 -4.55 20.65 1.62
CA THR A 58 -4.04 20.62 2.99
C THR A 58 -3.04 19.49 3.22
N LEU A 59 -3.25 18.31 2.63
CA LEU A 59 -2.31 17.18 2.73
C LEU A 59 -0.99 17.52 2.01
N LYS A 60 -1.09 18.05 0.79
CA LYS A 60 0.08 18.45 -0.02
C LYS A 60 0.90 19.54 0.66
N GLN A 61 0.26 20.50 1.31
CA GLN A 61 0.93 21.54 2.12
C GLN A 61 1.76 20.96 3.27
N HIS A 62 1.40 19.78 3.76
CA HIS A 62 2.15 19.04 4.79
C HIS A 62 3.11 18.00 4.19
N ASN A 63 3.45 18.13 2.90
CA ASN A 63 4.33 17.22 2.16
C ASN A 63 3.81 15.77 2.08
N ILE A 64 2.49 15.59 2.12
CA ILE A 64 1.85 14.29 1.95
C ILE A 64 1.40 14.16 0.50
N ASN A 65 1.95 13.19 -0.22
CA ASN A 65 1.56 12.92 -1.60
C ASN A 65 0.23 12.17 -1.64
N VAL A 66 -0.67 12.52 -2.55
CA VAL A 66 -1.96 11.83 -2.69
C VAL A 66 -2.02 11.11 -4.03
N HIS A 67 -2.38 9.83 -3.99
CA HIS A 67 -2.45 8.93 -5.14
C HIS A 67 -3.87 8.44 -5.35
N ASP A 68 -4.45 8.79 -6.49
CA ASP A 68 -5.84 8.52 -6.85
C ASP A 68 -5.94 7.30 -7.78
N TRP A 69 -6.08 6.10 -7.19
CA TRP A 69 -6.11 4.83 -7.92
C TRP A 69 -7.42 4.10 -7.69
N HIS A 70 -8.49 4.70 -8.21
CA HIS A 70 -9.84 4.21 -8.04
C HIS A 70 -10.10 2.94 -8.87
N PHE A 71 -10.80 1.97 -8.29
CA PHE A 71 -11.34 0.84 -9.04
C PHE A 71 -12.68 0.37 -8.46
N GLN A 72 -13.45 -0.36 -9.27
CA GLN A 72 -14.82 -0.73 -8.98
C GLN A 72 -14.97 -1.47 -7.64
N ASP A 73 -15.99 -1.12 -6.85
CA ASP A 73 -16.22 -1.76 -5.57
C ASP A 73 -16.58 -3.25 -5.70
N GLY A 74 -16.19 -4.04 -4.70
CA GLY A 74 -16.40 -5.50 -4.71
C GLY A 74 -15.58 -6.27 -5.74
N THR A 75 -14.75 -5.59 -6.53
CA THR A 75 -13.80 -6.19 -7.47
C THR A 75 -12.40 -6.29 -6.89
N CYS A 76 -11.51 -6.95 -7.64
CA CYS A 76 -10.10 -7.08 -7.29
C CYS A 76 -9.28 -5.97 -7.97
N PRO A 77 -8.14 -5.56 -7.39
CA PRO A 77 -7.34 -4.49 -7.95
C PRO A 77 -6.91 -4.79 -9.41
N PRO A 78 -7.16 -3.89 -10.37
CA PRO A 78 -6.66 -3.98 -11.73
C PRO A 78 -5.13 -4.05 -11.78
N SER A 79 -4.60 -4.70 -12.82
CA SER A 79 -3.15 -4.90 -12.96
C SER A 79 -2.36 -3.60 -12.87
N ASP A 80 -2.73 -2.55 -13.60
CA ASP A 80 -2.13 -1.22 -13.59
C ASP A 80 -2.07 -0.59 -12.20
N ILE A 81 -3.14 -0.69 -11.40
CA ILE A 81 -3.16 -0.21 -10.02
C ILE A 81 -2.19 -1.01 -9.15
N ILE A 82 -2.12 -2.33 -9.34
CA ILE A 82 -1.13 -3.16 -8.65
C ILE A 82 0.30 -2.70 -9.01
N HIS A 83 0.58 -2.40 -10.28
CA HIS A 83 1.91 -1.94 -10.68
C HIS A 83 2.26 -0.59 -10.04
N ASN A 84 1.34 0.38 -10.06
CA ASN A 84 1.56 1.69 -9.42
C ASN A 84 1.80 1.54 -7.91
N TRP A 85 1.02 0.68 -7.26
CA TRP A 85 1.16 0.38 -5.84
C TRP A 85 2.52 -0.23 -5.50
N MET A 86 2.95 -1.23 -6.26
CA MET A 86 4.25 -1.87 -6.02
C MET A 86 5.40 -0.91 -6.29
N ASN A 87 5.31 -0.05 -7.31
CA ASN A 87 6.32 0.97 -7.58
C ASN A 87 6.42 1.98 -6.42
N LEU A 88 5.30 2.46 -5.90
CA LEU A 88 5.29 3.38 -4.75
C LEU A 88 5.91 2.74 -3.50
N ILE A 89 5.60 1.46 -3.25
CA ILE A 89 6.20 0.69 -2.16
C ILE A 89 7.72 0.60 -2.31
N GLU A 90 8.20 0.27 -3.51
CA GLU A 90 9.64 0.20 -3.78
C GLU A 90 10.33 1.57 -3.68
N GLU A 91 9.65 2.64 -4.07
CA GLU A 91 10.14 4.01 -3.92
C GLU A 91 10.28 4.43 -2.45
N ARG A 92 9.32 4.04 -1.59
CA ARG A 92 9.29 4.45 -0.17
C ARG A 92 10.06 3.51 0.76
N PHE A 93 10.07 2.23 0.47
CA PHE A 93 10.65 1.21 1.34
C PHE A 93 11.85 0.51 0.70
N GLY A 94 12.18 0.76 -0.57
CA GLY A 94 13.26 0.05 -1.26
C GLY A 94 12.87 -1.38 -1.63
N GLN A 95 13.87 -2.24 -1.84
CA GLN A 95 13.63 -3.60 -2.31
C GLN A 95 12.87 -4.44 -1.28
N ILE A 96 11.65 -4.85 -1.63
CA ILE A 96 10.75 -5.61 -0.75
C ILE A 96 10.88 -7.14 -0.89
N ARG A 97 11.42 -7.60 -2.02
CA ARG A 97 11.57 -9.03 -2.29
C ARG A 97 12.68 -9.60 -1.44
N CYS A 98 12.41 -10.75 -0.85
CA CYS A 98 13.39 -11.43 0.00
C CYS A 98 13.14 -12.94 0.05
N ASN A 99 14.23 -13.69 0.22
CA ASN A 99 14.20 -15.14 0.34
C ASN A 99 14.28 -15.60 1.80
N LYS A 100 14.23 -14.68 2.76
CA LYS A 100 14.29 -15.00 4.19
C LYS A 100 12.98 -15.66 4.61
N LYS A 101 13.09 -16.84 5.22
CA LYS A 101 11.97 -17.54 5.87
C LYS A 101 11.22 -16.57 6.80
N ILE A 102 9.90 -16.61 6.75
CA ILE A 102 9.03 -15.77 7.56
C ILE A 102 8.64 -16.53 8.82
N ASP A 103 8.77 -15.86 9.96
CA ASP A 103 8.13 -16.25 11.20
C ASP A 103 6.95 -15.31 11.46
N MET A 104 5.73 -15.86 11.43
CA MET A 104 4.52 -15.07 11.61
C MET A 104 4.35 -14.56 13.05
N ASN A 105 4.88 -15.26 14.05
CA ASN A 105 4.83 -14.78 15.43
C ASN A 105 5.76 -13.59 15.63
N GLU A 106 6.96 -13.64 15.03
CA GLU A 106 7.89 -12.49 15.02
C GLU A 106 7.25 -11.28 14.33
N ALA A 107 6.60 -11.47 13.18
CA ALA A 107 5.91 -10.39 12.47
C ALA A 107 4.76 -9.78 13.31
N ILE A 108 3.94 -10.62 13.95
CA ILE A 108 2.84 -10.17 14.83
C ILE A 108 3.38 -9.40 16.03
N GLU A 109 4.42 -9.93 16.68
CA GLU A 109 5.00 -9.28 17.86
C GLU A 109 5.62 -7.93 17.49
N PHE A 110 6.35 -7.87 16.38
CA PHE A 110 6.89 -6.63 15.85
C PHE A 110 5.79 -5.60 15.58
N ASN A 111 4.68 -5.98 14.93
CA ASN A 111 3.60 -5.05 14.66
C ASN A 111 2.88 -4.59 15.95
N ASN A 112 2.73 -5.48 16.94
CA ASN A 112 2.17 -5.10 18.24
C ASN A 112 3.05 -4.10 18.99
N GLN A 113 4.37 -4.27 18.92
CA GLN A 113 5.33 -3.33 19.48
C GLN A 113 5.29 -2.00 18.72
N TYR A 114 5.21 -2.05 17.38
CA TYR A 114 5.05 -0.86 16.55
C TYR A 114 3.79 -0.08 16.93
N ILE A 115 2.63 -0.73 17.05
CA ILE A 115 1.38 -0.05 17.43
C ILE A 115 1.47 0.67 18.80
N LYS A 116 2.26 0.13 19.74
CA LYS A 116 2.41 0.70 21.09
C LYS A 116 3.44 1.84 21.17
N GLY A 117 4.39 1.89 20.23
CA GLY A 117 5.51 2.81 20.26
C GLY A 117 5.23 4.16 19.60
N CYS A 118 6.22 5.07 19.70
CA CYS A 118 6.29 6.29 18.92
C CYS A 118 7.35 6.09 17.84
N HIS A 119 6.97 6.28 16.57
CA HIS A 119 7.84 6.05 15.43
C HIS A 119 7.80 7.24 14.51
N ASN A 120 8.90 7.48 13.80
CA ASN A 120 9.01 8.53 12.80
C ASN A 120 9.42 7.95 11.44
N ASP A 121 9.08 6.69 11.20
CA ASP A 121 9.39 6.01 9.94
C ASP A 121 8.37 6.37 8.87
N PRO A 122 8.78 6.55 7.60
CA PRO A 122 7.86 6.75 6.51
C PRO A 122 6.77 5.68 6.50
N THR A 123 5.52 6.11 6.38
CA THR A 123 4.35 5.22 6.40
C THR A 123 3.41 5.61 5.27
N ILE A 124 2.84 4.63 4.58
CA ILE A 124 1.83 4.88 3.54
C ILE A 124 0.43 4.66 4.11
N ALA A 125 -0.39 5.70 4.07
CA ALA A 125 -1.82 5.63 4.35
C ALA A 125 -2.57 5.11 3.12
N ILE A 126 -3.56 4.26 3.33
CA ILE A 126 -4.43 3.75 2.27
C ILE A 126 -5.88 3.63 2.75
N HIS A 127 -6.81 4.12 1.94
CA HIS A 127 -8.23 4.07 2.26
C HIS A 127 -9.12 3.81 1.05
N CYS A 128 -10.29 3.28 1.37
CA CYS A 128 -11.44 3.17 0.48
C CYS A 128 -12.56 3.99 1.14
N VAL A 129 -13.78 3.44 1.27
CA VAL A 129 -14.88 4.06 2.03
C VAL A 129 -14.78 3.68 3.52
N ALA A 130 -14.94 2.40 3.86
CA ALA A 130 -14.85 1.88 5.23
C ALA A 130 -13.54 1.10 5.51
N GLY A 131 -12.57 1.17 4.60
CA GLY A 131 -11.29 0.47 4.78
C GLY A 131 -11.35 -1.07 4.89
N LEU A 132 -12.46 -1.74 4.52
CA LEU A 132 -12.65 -3.19 4.72
C LEU A 132 -12.40 -4.07 3.49
N GLY A 133 -12.32 -3.50 2.29
CA GLY A 133 -12.22 -4.31 1.05
C GLY A 133 -10.98 -3.99 0.23
N ARG A 134 -11.12 -2.97 -0.62
CA ARG A 134 -10.14 -2.59 -1.65
C ARG A 134 -8.77 -2.22 -1.07
N ALA A 135 -8.74 -1.42 -0.01
CA ALA A 135 -7.50 -0.99 0.64
C ALA A 135 -6.71 -2.17 1.25
N PRO A 136 -7.31 -3.04 2.10
CA PRO A 136 -6.67 -4.27 2.55
C PRO A 136 -6.14 -5.16 1.43
N ALA A 137 -6.83 -5.25 0.28
CA ALA A 137 -6.40 -6.07 -0.85
C ALA A 137 -5.04 -5.64 -1.41
N LEU A 138 -4.80 -4.34 -1.56
CA LEU A 138 -3.49 -3.84 -2.00
C LEU A 138 -2.41 -4.08 -0.93
N VAL A 139 -2.70 -3.86 0.35
CA VAL A 139 -1.75 -4.16 1.43
C VAL A 139 -1.41 -5.66 1.43
N ALA A 140 -2.38 -6.55 1.27
CA ALA A 140 -2.15 -7.99 1.18
C ALA A 140 -1.22 -8.36 0.02
N ILE A 141 -1.41 -7.77 -1.16
CA ILE A 141 -0.51 -7.97 -2.30
C ILE A 141 0.93 -7.59 -1.95
N ALA A 142 1.13 -6.47 -1.24
CA ALA A 142 2.47 -6.05 -0.82
C ALA A 142 3.13 -7.07 0.12
N LEU A 143 2.37 -7.60 1.08
CA LEU A 143 2.85 -8.65 1.99
C LEU A 143 3.21 -9.94 1.22
N ILE A 144 2.37 -10.33 0.27
CA ILE A 144 2.58 -11.52 -0.58
C ILE A 144 3.83 -11.36 -1.44
N GLU A 145 3.99 -10.23 -2.12
CA GLU A 145 5.18 -9.92 -2.92
C GLU A 145 6.46 -9.85 -2.05
N SER A 146 6.30 -9.55 -0.76
CA SER A 146 7.37 -9.56 0.25
C SER A 146 7.60 -10.93 0.90
N GLY A 147 6.96 -11.97 0.38
CA GLY A 147 7.19 -13.38 0.70
C GLY A 147 6.12 -14.06 1.54
N MET A 148 5.14 -13.33 2.07
CA MET A 148 4.08 -13.91 2.92
C MET A 148 3.16 -14.82 2.08
N GLU A 149 2.69 -15.93 2.65
CA GLU A 149 1.69 -16.74 1.96
C GLU A 149 0.35 -16.00 1.91
N SER A 150 -0.45 -16.26 0.87
CA SER A 150 -1.72 -15.54 0.65
C SER A 150 -2.67 -15.62 1.84
N LEU A 151 -2.88 -16.84 2.36
CA LEU A 151 -3.79 -17.06 3.48
C LEU A 151 -3.27 -16.43 4.79
N ASP A 152 -1.95 -16.44 4.96
CA ASP A 152 -1.29 -15.79 6.09
C ASP A 152 -1.46 -14.27 6.00
N ALA A 153 -1.31 -13.66 4.82
CA ALA A 153 -1.52 -12.23 4.62
C ALA A 153 -2.97 -11.81 4.94
N VAL A 154 -3.95 -12.61 4.51
CA VAL A 154 -5.37 -12.38 4.83
C VAL A 154 -5.60 -12.44 6.34
N THR A 155 -5.08 -13.49 7.00
CA THR A 155 -5.25 -13.69 8.45
C THR A 155 -4.53 -12.61 9.25
N TYR A 156 -3.33 -12.24 8.82
CA TYR A 156 -2.51 -11.20 9.44
C TYR A 156 -3.21 -9.85 9.42
N ILE A 157 -3.72 -9.41 8.27
CA ILE A 157 -4.44 -8.15 8.16
C ILE A 157 -5.75 -8.19 8.96
N ARG A 158 -6.50 -9.30 8.92
CA ARG A 158 -7.74 -9.46 9.70
C ARG A 158 -7.54 -9.37 11.21
N ARG A 159 -6.34 -9.68 11.70
CA ARG A 159 -5.98 -9.53 13.12
C ARG A 159 -6.09 -8.08 13.58
N TYR A 160 -5.73 -7.13 12.71
CA TYR A 160 -5.70 -5.69 13.02
C TYR A 160 -6.89 -4.93 12.41
N ARG A 161 -7.49 -5.45 11.33
CA ARG A 161 -8.68 -4.89 10.67
C ARG A 161 -9.75 -5.98 10.52
N ARG A 162 -10.59 -6.14 11.53
CA ARG A 162 -11.68 -7.14 11.52
C ARG A 162 -12.63 -6.88 10.35
N GLY A 163 -13.06 -7.95 9.68
CA GLY A 163 -13.94 -7.84 8.51
C GLY A 163 -13.22 -7.44 7.22
N ALA A 164 -11.89 -7.36 7.22
CA ALA A 164 -11.14 -7.18 5.98
C ALA A 164 -11.41 -8.33 4.98
N PHE A 165 -11.50 -7.98 3.70
CA PHE A 165 -11.73 -8.83 2.53
C PHE A 165 -13.11 -9.46 2.42
N ASN A 166 -13.69 -9.38 1.23
CA ASN A 166 -14.82 -10.23 0.82
C ASN A 166 -14.33 -11.53 0.16
N SER A 167 -15.24 -12.48 -0.08
CA SER A 167 -14.90 -13.79 -0.66
C SER A 167 -14.23 -13.71 -2.04
N LYS A 168 -14.62 -12.75 -2.89
CA LYS A 168 -14.01 -12.56 -4.22
C LYS A 168 -12.55 -12.12 -4.09
N GLN A 169 -12.27 -11.23 -3.15
CA GLN A 169 -10.92 -10.74 -2.88
C GLN A 169 -10.02 -11.83 -2.30
N ILE A 170 -10.55 -12.67 -1.40
CA ILE A 170 -9.80 -13.81 -0.86
C ILE A 170 -9.44 -14.79 -2.00
N ALA A 171 -10.39 -15.14 -2.86
CA ALA A 171 -10.13 -16.02 -4.00
C ALA A 171 -9.10 -15.45 -4.98
N PHE A 172 -9.15 -14.13 -5.20
CA PHE A 172 -8.13 -13.45 -5.99
C PHE A 172 -6.75 -13.50 -5.34
N LEU A 173 -6.64 -13.23 -4.03
CA LEU A 173 -5.36 -13.29 -3.32
C LEU A 173 -4.80 -14.72 -3.33
N ASP A 174 -5.63 -15.74 -3.17
CA ASP A 174 -5.23 -17.16 -3.24
C ASP A 174 -4.67 -17.55 -4.61
N SER A 175 -5.24 -17.01 -5.69
CA SER A 175 -4.75 -17.21 -7.05
C SER A 175 -3.59 -16.29 -7.44
N TYR A 176 -3.31 -15.22 -6.69
CA TYR A 176 -2.26 -14.24 -6.95
C TYR A 176 -0.87 -14.90 -6.94
N LYS A 177 -0.09 -14.71 -8.00
CA LYS A 177 1.27 -15.24 -8.09
C LYS A 177 2.30 -14.13 -7.90
N ARG A 178 3.17 -14.31 -6.90
CA ARG A 178 4.33 -13.46 -6.65
C ARG A 178 5.13 -13.24 -7.94
N GLY A 179 5.64 -12.03 -8.12
CA GLY A 179 6.47 -11.69 -9.26
C GLY A 179 5.72 -11.11 -10.45
N GLN A 180 4.38 -11.12 -10.44
CA GLN A 180 3.61 -10.80 -11.64
C GLN A 180 3.61 -9.33 -12.03
N TYR A 181 3.80 -8.40 -11.08
CA TYR A 181 3.91 -6.96 -11.39
C TYR A 181 5.22 -6.59 -12.12
N ASN A 182 6.27 -7.41 -12.02
CA ASN A 182 7.52 -7.15 -12.75
C ASN A 182 7.41 -7.44 -14.26
N LYS A 183 6.35 -8.11 -14.70
CA LYS A 183 6.18 -8.46 -16.11
C LYS A 183 5.98 -7.24 -17.01
N ARG A 184 5.39 -6.13 -16.52
CA ARG A 184 5.32 -4.88 -17.32
C ARG A 184 6.56 -4.00 -17.20
N SER A 185 7.18 -3.93 -16.02
CA SER A 185 8.42 -3.16 -15.83
C SER A 185 9.53 -3.68 -16.75
N SER A 186 9.68 -5.00 -16.89
CA SER A 186 10.61 -5.61 -17.85
C SER A 186 10.27 -5.31 -19.31
N VAL A 187 9.00 -5.23 -19.70
CA VAL A 187 8.58 -4.90 -21.08
C VAL A 187 8.79 -3.41 -21.39
N LEU A 188 8.37 -2.50 -20.51
CA LEU A 188 8.59 -1.05 -20.65
C LEU A 188 10.08 -0.71 -20.63
N ALA A 189 10.85 -1.29 -19.70
CA ALA A 189 12.31 -1.15 -19.68
C ALA A 189 12.93 -1.70 -20.96
N SER A 190 12.44 -2.83 -21.49
CA SER A 190 12.91 -3.37 -22.77
C SER A 190 12.58 -2.47 -23.95
N ILE A 191 11.41 -1.82 -23.97
CA ILE A 191 10.99 -0.87 -25.01
C ILE A 191 11.83 0.41 -24.94
N ILE A 192 12.05 0.95 -23.73
CA ILE A 192 12.87 2.14 -23.50
C ILE A 192 14.33 1.85 -23.89
N LEU A 193 14.89 0.72 -23.46
CA LEU A 193 16.24 0.28 -23.84
C LEU A 193 16.36 0.10 -25.35
N LYS A 194 15.35 -0.48 -26.02
CA LYS A 194 15.32 -0.57 -27.49
C LYS A 194 15.30 0.81 -28.13
N LYS A 195 14.47 1.74 -27.64
CA LYS A 195 14.37 3.11 -28.17
C LYS A 195 15.68 3.88 -28.02
N ILE A 196 16.32 3.79 -26.85
CA ILE A 196 17.63 4.39 -26.57
C ILE A 196 18.71 3.78 -27.48
N LYS A 197 18.74 2.44 -27.66
CA LYS A 197 19.68 1.78 -28.57
C LYS A 197 19.52 2.28 -30.01
N THR A 198 18.28 2.39 -30.50
CA THR A 198 17.99 2.88 -31.85
C THR A 198 18.45 4.33 -32.04
N GLU A 199 18.18 5.20 -31.08
CA GLU A 199 18.63 6.61 -31.13
C GLU A 199 20.15 6.76 -31.09
N ILE A 200 20.86 5.93 -30.31
CA ILE A 200 22.32 5.92 -30.28
C ILE A 200 22.90 5.44 -31.62
N ILE A 201 22.35 4.37 -32.20
CA ILE A 201 22.81 3.86 -33.51
C ILE A 201 22.66 4.93 -34.59
N VAL A 202 21.53 5.64 -34.63
CA VAL A 202 21.30 6.72 -35.61
C VAL A 202 22.30 7.88 -35.45
N LYS A 203 22.75 8.16 -34.22
CA LYS A 203 23.76 9.19 -33.95
C LYS A 203 25.19 8.79 -34.30
N VAL A 204 25.51 7.49 -34.31
CA VAL A 204 26.87 6.99 -34.59
C VAL A 204 27.12 6.77 -36.09
N VAL A 205 26.05 6.61 -36.89
CA VAL A 205 26.12 6.36 -38.34
C VAL A 205 26.00 7.66 -39.17
N ARG A 206 25.93 8.82 -38.52
CA ARG A 206 26.02 10.16 -39.14
C ARG A 206 27.35 10.80 -38.77
#